data_AF-A0AAW8YFB9-F1
#
_entry.id   AF-A0AAW8YFB9-F1
#
_cell.length_a   1.000
_cell.length_b   1.000
_cell.length_c   1.000
_cell.angle_alpha   90.00
_cell.angle_beta   90.00
_cell.angle_gamma   90.00
#
_symmetry.space_group_name_H-M   'P 1'
#
loop_
_entity.id
_entity.type
_entity.pdbx_description
1 polymer ?
#
loop_
_entity_poly.entity_id
_entity_poly.type
_entity_poly.pdbx_seq_one_letter_code
_entity_poly.pdbx_strand_id
1 'polypeptide(L)'
;MLKKIKQFLRSNQLQYSKKYIRPMMTPESVYVFKFGKEELNNRVIIKYTHTWTGRIKINEIDLRLHGQQSPRIFHRENELLAYLKKHLTEQDGVKDIKR
;
A
#
# COMPACT_ATOMS: atom_id res chain seq x y z
N MET A 1 7.74 7.30 -5.10
CA MET A 1 6.45 6.56 -4.98
C MET A 1 6.16 6.26 -3.51
N LEU A 2 4.95 6.60 -3.05
CA LEU A 2 4.45 6.47 -1.68
C LEU A 2 5.33 7.03 -0.56
N LYS A 3 5.68 8.32 -0.61
CA LYS A 3 6.56 8.93 0.41
C LYS A 3 5.83 9.11 1.75
N LYS A 4 4.60 9.62 1.74
CA LYS A 4 3.81 9.93 2.92
C LYS A 4 3.38 8.64 3.65
N ILE A 5 3.05 7.59 2.90
CA ILE A 5 2.71 6.28 3.50
C ILE A 5 3.90 5.70 4.24
N LYS A 6 5.10 5.72 3.65
CA LYS A 6 6.32 5.24 4.31
C LYS A 6 6.61 6.00 5.59
N GLN A 7 6.42 7.32 5.58
CA GLN A 7 6.58 8.14 6.77
C GLN A 7 5.55 7.79 7.85
N PHE A 8 4.27 7.65 7.48
CA PHE A 8 3.20 7.25 8.39
C PHE A 8 3.47 5.89 9.04
N LEU A 9 3.93 4.90 8.29
CA LEU A 9 4.18 3.57 8.86
C LEU A 9 5.36 3.60 9.84
N ARG A 10 6.44 4.31 9.49
CA ARG A 10 7.58 4.50 10.40
C ARG A 10 7.18 5.22 11.68
N SER A 11 6.36 6.26 11.60
CA SER A 11 5.89 6.99 12.80
C SER A 11 5.01 6.12 13.70
N ASN A 12 4.36 5.11 13.15
CA ASN A 12 3.54 4.13 13.88
C ASN A 12 4.29 2.83 14.20
N GLN A 13 5.62 2.82 14.10
CA GLN A 13 6.48 1.67 14.43
C GLN A 13 6.14 0.39 13.63
N LEU A 14 5.60 0.56 12.41
CA LEU A 14 5.32 -0.55 11.50
C LEU A 14 6.51 -0.79 10.58
N GLN A 15 6.92 -2.06 10.49
CA GLN A 15 7.90 -2.53 9.54
C GLN A 15 7.30 -2.59 8.14
N TYR A 16 8.14 -2.47 7.12
CA TYR A 16 7.70 -2.65 5.74
C TYR A 16 8.80 -3.22 4.84
N SER A 17 8.37 -3.91 3.78
CA SER A 17 9.24 -4.37 2.70
C SER A 17 8.68 -3.96 1.33
N LYS A 18 9.59 -3.82 0.35
CA LYS A 18 9.28 -3.35 -1.01
C LYS A 18 9.70 -4.40 -2.03
N LYS A 19 8.82 -4.72 -2.97
CA LYS A 19 9.12 -5.59 -4.12
C LYS A 19 8.62 -4.94 -5.40
N TYR A 20 9.51 -4.84 -6.38
CA TYR A 20 9.16 -4.41 -7.72
C TYR A 20 8.93 -5.63 -8.60
N ILE A 21 7.86 -5.60 -9.39
CA ILE A 21 7.50 -6.65 -10.34
C ILE A 21 7.23 -5.99 -11.67
N ARG A 22 7.92 -6.42 -12.71
CA ARG A 22 7.66 -6.04 -14.09
C ARG A 22 7.12 -7.27 -14.82
N PRO A 23 5.79 -7.43 -14.94
CA PRO A 23 5.21 -8.56 -15.65
C PRO A 23 5.62 -8.52 -17.12
N MET A 24 5.84 -9.68 -17.74
CA MET A 24 6.13 -9.74 -19.18
C MET A 24 4.88 -9.51 -20.04
N MET A 25 3.71 -9.93 -19.56
CA MET A 25 2.47 -9.99 -20.33
C MET A 25 1.58 -8.75 -20.23
N THR A 26 1.89 -7.79 -19.35
CA THR A 26 1.06 -6.59 -19.13
C THR A 26 1.91 -5.32 -19.24
N PRO A 27 1.36 -4.23 -19.81
CA PRO A 27 2.09 -2.97 -19.91
C PRO A 27 2.27 -2.28 -18.55
N GLU A 28 1.45 -2.64 -17.55
CA GLU A 28 1.55 -2.10 -16.20
C GLU A 28 2.66 -2.79 -15.40
N SER A 29 3.45 -1.96 -14.74
CA SER A 29 4.38 -2.39 -13.71
C SER A 29 3.70 -2.42 -12.35
N VAL A 30 4.17 -3.31 -11.48
CA VAL A 30 3.57 -3.50 -10.15
C VAL A 30 4.62 -3.24 -9.06
N TYR A 31 4.27 -2.37 -8.13
CA TYR A 31 5.02 -2.17 -6.89
C TYR A 31 4.24 -2.74 -5.72
N VAL A 32 4.78 -3.78 -5.09
CA VAL A 32 4.18 -4.40 -3.91
C VAL A 32 4.91 -3.90 -2.68
N PHE A 33 4.13 -3.41 -1.73
CA PHE A 33 4.59 -2.84 -0.49
C PHE A 33 3.92 -3.58 0.67
N LYS A 34 4.65 -4.46 1.35
CA LYS A 34 4.13 -5.21 2.50
C LYS A 34 4.44 -4.48 3.80
N PHE A 35 3.54 -4.52 4.78
CA PHE A 35 3.74 -3.85 6.07
C PHE A 35 3.04 -4.56 7.23
N GLY A 36 3.55 -4.34 8.44
CA GLY A 36 3.00 -4.86 9.69
C GLY A 36 3.97 -4.67 10.87
N LYS A 37 3.55 -5.05 12.09
CA LYS A 37 4.34 -4.82 13.31
C LYS A 37 5.37 -5.94 13.54
N GLU A 38 4.88 -7.17 13.65
CA GLU A 38 5.67 -8.40 13.78
C GLU A 38 5.74 -9.13 12.43
N GLU A 39 4.59 -9.38 11.81
CA GLU A 39 4.47 -10.02 10.50
C GLU A 39 4.00 -9.05 9.41
N LEU A 40 4.55 -9.18 8.19
CA LEU A 40 4.24 -8.32 7.05
C LEU A 40 3.01 -8.80 6.26
N ASN A 41 1.88 -8.97 6.95
CA ASN A 41 0.67 -9.61 6.41
C ASN A 41 -0.22 -8.66 5.59
N ASN A 42 -0.07 -7.35 5.78
CA ASN A 42 -0.75 -6.36 4.95
C ASN A 42 0.07 -6.00 3.73
N ARG A 43 -0.60 -5.60 2.66
CA ARG A 43 0.05 -5.16 1.42
C ARG A 43 -0.69 -4.02 0.74
N VAL A 44 0.08 -3.09 0.20
CA VAL A 44 -0.35 -2.13 -0.81
C VAL A 44 0.26 -2.55 -2.14
N ILE A 45 -0.59 -2.77 -3.13
CA ILE A 45 -0.20 -3.13 -4.51
C ILE A 45 -0.48 -1.90 -5.37
N ILE A 46 0.56 -1.38 -6.01
CA ILE A 46 0.44 -0.20 -6.86
C ILE A 46 0.65 -0.64 -8.30
N LYS A 47 -0.35 -0.44 -9.12
CA LYS A 47 -0.23 -0.57 -10.57
C LYS A 47 0.14 0.79 -11.13
N TYR A 48 1.18 0.82 -11.94
CA TYR A 48 1.68 2.06 -12.51
C TYR A 48 2.25 1.83 -13.90
N THR A 49 2.22 2.88 -14.71
CA THR A 49 2.85 2.90 -16.03
C THR A 49 3.91 3.99 -16.07
N HIS A 50 4.82 3.88 -17.03
CA HIS A 50 5.70 4.97 -17.40
C HIS A 50 5.05 5.77 -18.52
N THR A 51 4.95 7.08 -18.32
CA THR A 51 4.61 8.02 -19.40
C THR A 51 5.73 8.04 -20.43
N TRP A 52 5.45 8.59 -21.62
CA TRP A 52 6.46 8.75 -22.67
C TRP A 52 7.69 9.55 -22.21
N THR A 53 7.52 10.49 -21.25
CA THR A 53 8.62 11.22 -20.60
C THR A 53 9.37 10.43 -19.52
N GLY A 54 9.05 9.14 -19.31
CA GLY A 54 9.62 8.29 -18.27
C GLY A 54 9.03 8.49 -16.87
N ARG A 55 8.21 9.53 -16.65
CA ARG A 55 7.53 9.78 -15.37
C ARG A 55 6.56 8.66 -15.03
N ILE A 56 6.53 8.28 -13.76
CA ILE A 56 5.61 7.28 -13.23
C ILE A 56 4.21 7.88 -13.13
N LYS A 57 3.23 7.22 -13.76
CA LYS A 57 1.80 7.45 -13.58
C LYS A 57 1.23 6.31 -12.76
N ILE A 58 0.74 6.61 -11.55
CA ILE A 58 -0.01 5.63 -10.75
C ILE A 58 -1.39 5.48 -11.37
N ASN A 59 -1.79 4.26 -11.69
CA ASN A 59 -3.12 3.95 -12.21
C ASN A 59 -4.04 3.49 -11.07
N GLU A 60 -3.53 2.64 -10.19
CA GLU A 60 -4.31 2.05 -9.10
C GLU A 60 -3.44 1.78 -7.86
N ILE A 61 -4.04 1.94 -6.68
CA ILE A 61 -3.47 1.58 -5.39
C ILE A 61 -4.46 0.63 -4.69
N ASP A 62 -4.17 -0.66 -4.68
CA ASP A 62 -4.95 -1.70 -4.01
C ASP A 62 -4.38 -1.96 -2.60
N LEU A 63 -5.17 -1.67 -1.56
CA LEU A 63 -4.89 -2.01 -0.18
C LEU A 63 -5.55 -3.34 0.19
N ARG A 64 -4.72 -4.30 0.60
CA ARG A 64 -5.16 -5.57 1.17
C ARG A 64 -4.65 -5.69 2.59
N LEU A 65 -5.57 -5.66 3.53
CA LEU A 65 -5.27 -5.90 4.93
C LEU A 65 -5.55 -7.37 5.28
N HIS A 66 -4.77 -7.91 6.21
CA HIS A 66 -5.01 -9.24 6.73
C HIS A 66 -6.39 -9.29 7.42
N GLY A 67 -7.17 -10.35 7.18
CA GLY A 67 -8.55 -10.50 7.69
C GLY A 67 -9.62 -9.70 6.93
N GLN A 68 -9.26 -8.81 6.00
CA GLN A 68 -10.22 -8.03 5.21
C GLN A 68 -10.80 -8.88 4.06
N GLN A 69 -12.13 -8.92 3.94
CA GLN A 69 -12.83 -9.73 2.93
C GLN A 69 -12.64 -9.24 1.49
N SER A 70 -12.57 -7.92 1.29
CA SER A 70 -12.41 -7.33 -0.05
C SER A 70 -11.37 -6.22 -0.04
N PRO A 71 -10.50 -6.15 -1.07
CA PRO A 71 -9.52 -5.08 -1.20
C PRO A 71 -10.18 -3.70 -1.26
N ARG A 72 -9.46 -2.67 -0.81
CA ARG A 72 -9.87 -1.27 -1.04
C ARG A 72 -8.98 -0.63 -2.09
N ILE A 73 -9.61 -0.04 -3.09
CA ILE A 73 -8.93 0.57 -4.23
C ILE A 73 -8.93 2.09 -4.05
N PHE A 74 -7.76 2.70 -4.28
CA PHE A 74 -7.54 4.14 -4.25
C PHE A 74 -6.81 4.58 -5.53
N HIS A 75 -6.95 5.85 -5.89
CA HIS A 75 -6.26 6.43 -7.05
C HIS A 75 -5.12 7.35 -6.64
N ARG A 76 -5.17 7.89 -5.41
CA ARG A 76 -4.17 8.84 -4.90
C ARG A 76 -3.58 8.38 -3.58
N GLU A 77 -2.30 8.69 -3.38
CA GLU A 77 -1.60 8.41 -2.12
C GLU A 77 -2.29 9.05 -0.90
N ASN A 78 -2.84 10.26 -1.06
CA ASN A 78 -3.52 10.96 0.03
C ASN A 78 -4.82 10.26 0.47
N GLU A 79 -5.54 9.62 -0.45
CA GLU A 79 -6.78 8.88 -0.14
C GLU A 79 -6.45 7.65 0.70
N LEU A 80 -5.44 6.88 0.26
CA LEU A 80 -4.91 5.76 1.04
C LEU A 80 -4.44 6.24 2.43
N LEU A 81 -3.68 7.34 2.49
CA LEU A 81 -3.18 7.85 3.76
C LEU A 81 -4.31 8.25 4.72
N ALA A 82 -5.34 8.93 4.20
CA ALA A 82 -6.50 9.31 5.00
C ALA A 82 -7.25 8.07 5.53
N TYR A 83 -7.41 7.05 4.69
CA TYR A 83 -7.99 5.77 5.10
C TYR A 83 -7.16 5.12 6.21
N LEU A 84 -5.85 4.98 6.02
CA LEU A 84 -4.96 4.37 7.02
C LEU A 84 -4.98 5.15 8.33
N LYS A 85 -4.92 6.48 8.31
CA LYS A 85 -5.01 7.30 9.54
C LYS A 85 -6.31 7.09 10.31
N LYS A 86 -7.42 6.87 9.60
CA LYS A 86 -8.74 6.65 10.23
C LYS A 86 -8.90 5.24 10.81
N HIS A 87 -8.21 4.24 10.25
CA HIS A 87 -8.45 2.82 10.56
C HIS A 87 -7.23 2.09 11.15
N LEU A 88 -6.08 2.75 11.26
CA LEU A 88 -4.90 2.28 12.00
C LEU A 88 -4.65 3.26 13.14
N THR A 89 -5.47 3.17 14.19
CA THR A 89 -5.22 3.84 15.48
C THR A 89 -4.55 2.87 16.46
N GLU A 90 -3.83 3.39 17.46
CA GLU A 90 -2.89 2.69 18.35
C GLU A 90 -3.36 1.36 18.99
N GLN A 91 -4.67 1.10 19.04
CA GLN A 91 -5.25 -0.16 19.53
C GLN A 91 -5.14 -1.32 18.53
N ASP A 92 -5.08 -1.05 17.22
CA ASP A 92 -5.18 -2.06 16.16
C ASP A 92 -3.80 -2.44 15.62
N GLY A 93 -2.86 -2.81 16.49
CA GLY A 93 -1.56 -3.32 16.09
C GLY A 93 -1.67 -4.60 15.24
N VAL A 94 -2.07 -4.47 13.97
CA VAL A 94 -2.29 -5.51 12.94
C VAL A 94 -2.61 -6.89 13.53
N LYS A 95 -3.63 -6.97 14.38
CA LYS A 95 -4.24 -8.25 14.78
C LYS A 95 -5.75 -8.26 14.54
N ASP A 96 -6.43 -7.12 14.73
CA ASP A 96 -7.86 -7.03 14.45
C ASP A 96 -8.20 -5.70 13.79
N ILE A 97 -8.42 -5.71 12.48
CA ILE A 97 -9.13 -4.60 11.84
C ILE A 97 -10.60 -4.89 12.06
N LYS A 98 -11.24 -4.15 12.97
CA LYS A 98 -12.69 -4.26 13.17
C LYS A 98 -13.41 -3.99 11.84
N ARG A 99 -14.33 -4.91 11.53
CA ARG A 99 -15.22 -4.89 10.36
C ARG A 99 -16.03 -3.60 10.27
#